data_AF-A0A7B0PC76-F1
#
_entry.id   AF-A0A7B0PC76-F1
#
_cell.length_a   1.000
_cell.length_b   1.000
_cell.length_c   1.000
_cell.angle_alpha   90.00
_cell.angle_beta   90.00
_cell.angle_gamma   90.00
#
_symmetry.space_group_name_H-M   'P 1'
#
loop_
_entity.id
_entity.type
_entity.pdbx_description
1 polymer ?
#
loop_
_entity_poly.entity_id
_entity_poly.type
_entity_poly.pdbx_seq_one_letter_code
_entity_poly.pdbx_strand_id
1 'polypeptide(L)'
;MNAIPYFDYSLAPFWPSYQNKVVGVLERALREQSGSRIRRILLRLPCEYDNTFNSRTTWFGMDFIETVSALMNATPGRDLCWLLTRHPEKPEYHVVLCVRQEYFDGPELDRLILDAWSNVLGFASPGEAAPYQKQIARDVVLDSRSADCEEIFQALIWAFSDFARDRRGVRDPEARYLAGNPWYPVAGQL
;
A
#
# COMPACT_ATOMS: atom_id res chain seq x y z
N MET A 1 13.27 25.31 9.53
CA MET A 1 12.02 25.09 8.77
C MET A 1 12.43 24.64 7.39
N ASN A 2 12.37 23.34 7.10
CA ASN A 2 12.65 22.85 5.76
C ASN A 2 11.38 23.03 4.94
N ALA A 3 11.41 23.95 3.98
CA ALA A 3 10.32 24.14 3.04
C ALA A 3 10.15 22.84 2.26
N ILE A 4 8.92 22.31 2.23
CA ILE A 4 8.54 21.20 1.37
C ILE A 4 8.80 21.66 -0.08
N PRO A 5 9.62 20.96 -0.87
CA PRO A 5 9.96 21.41 -2.21
C PRO A 5 8.70 21.45 -3.08
N TYR A 6 8.53 22.56 -3.82
CA TYR A 6 7.43 22.78 -4.74
C TYR A 6 7.56 21.79 -5.91
N PHE A 7 6.63 20.83 -5.99
CA PHE A 7 6.63 19.79 -7.02
C PHE A 7 5.85 20.24 -8.26
N ASP A 8 6.41 20.00 -9.45
CA ASP A 8 5.75 20.25 -10.73
C ASP A 8 4.80 19.10 -11.07
N TYR A 9 3.49 19.34 -10.94
CA TYR A 9 2.42 18.38 -11.18
C TYR A 9 2.14 18.11 -12.68
N SER A 10 2.92 18.69 -13.60
CA SER A 10 2.57 18.74 -15.04
C SER A 10 3.08 17.57 -15.91
N LEU A 11 3.81 16.59 -15.37
CA LEU A 11 4.41 15.50 -16.18
C LEU A 11 3.94 14.08 -15.77
N ALA A 12 2.97 13.55 -16.54
CA ALA A 12 2.56 12.13 -16.75
C ALA A 12 1.84 11.35 -15.61
N PRO A 13 1.24 10.17 -15.91
CA PRO A 13 -0.21 9.88 -16.03
C PRO A 13 -0.96 9.79 -14.69
N PHE A 14 -0.75 10.72 -13.78
CA PHE A 14 -1.47 10.78 -12.51
C PHE A 14 -2.85 11.39 -12.65
N TRP A 15 -3.84 10.77 -11.99
CA TRP A 15 -5.04 11.50 -11.63
C TRP A 15 -4.73 12.40 -10.41
N PRO A 16 -4.94 13.73 -10.47
CA PRO A 16 -4.43 14.65 -9.45
C PRO A 16 -4.80 14.30 -8.00
N SER A 17 -6.02 13.77 -7.77
CA SER A 17 -6.43 13.38 -6.42
C SER A 17 -5.67 12.16 -5.87
N TYR A 18 -5.15 11.30 -6.74
CA TYR A 18 -4.36 10.13 -6.34
C TYR A 18 -2.91 10.50 -6.09
N GLN A 19 -2.36 11.43 -6.87
CA GLN A 19 -1.04 11.99 -6.59
C GLN A 19 -1.01 12.61 -5.18
N ASN A 20 -1.98 13.45 -4.83
CA ASN A 20 -2.06 14.06 -3.49
C ASN A 20 -2.13 13.01 -2.38
N LYS A 21 -2.81 11.88 -2.62
CA LYS A 21 -2.88 10.79 -1.64
C LYS A 21 -1.53 10.08 -1.50
N VAL A 22 -0.87 9.76 -2.61
CA VAL A 22 0.48 9.14 -2.60
C VAL A 22 1.46 10.04 -1.86
N VAL A 23 1.52 11.32 -2.24
CA VAL A 23 2.39 12.32 -1.61
C VAL A 23 2.07 12.41 -0.12
N GLY A 24 0.80 12.53 0.27
CA GLY A 24 0.41 12.63 1.68
C GLY A 24 0.81 11.42 2.52
N VAL A 25 0.75 10.20 1.98
CA VAL A 25 1.21 8.99 2.68
C VAL A 25 2.73 8.98 2.83
N LEU A 26 3.46 9.35 1.77
CA LEU A 26 4.93 9.42 1.80
C LEU A 26 5.44 10.53 2.74
N GLU A 27 4.85 11.73 2.70
CA GLU A 27 5.18 12.83 3.61
C GLU A 27 4.94 12.41 5.07
N ARG A 28 3.84 11.69 5.32
CA ARG A 28 3.55 11.17 6.63
C ARG A 28 4.59 10.13 7.07
N ALA A 29 4.90 9.15 6.22
CA ALA A 29 5.92 8.16 6.51
C ALA A 29 7.27 8.82 6.82
N LEU A 30 7.64 9.87 6.07
CA LEU A 30 8.86 10.63 6.30
C LEU A 30 8.83 11.39 7.65
N ARG A 31 7.71 12.04 7.98
CA ARG A 31 7.58 12.88 9.18
C ARG A 31 7.43 12.08 10.48
N GLU A 32 6.60 11.04 10.44
CA GLU A 32 6.18 10.29 11.64
C GLU A 32 6.94 8.97 11.78
N GLN A 33 7.51 8.45 10.70
CA GLN A 33 8.12 7.12 10.63
C GLN A 33 9.46 7.15 9.87
N SER A 34 10.25 8.21 10.03
CA SER A 34 11.55 8.34 9.35
C SER A 34 12.43 7.09 9.57
N GLY A 35 13.07 6.61 8.50
CA GLY A 35 13.73 5.31 8.50
C GLY A 35 12.78 4.15 8.15
N SER A 36 11.61 4.46 7.59
CA SER A 36 10.68 3.45 7.10
C SER A 36 11.23 2.76 5.86
N ARG A 37 11.11 1.44 5.87
CA ARG A 37 11.25 0.58 4.70
C ARG A 37 9.94 0.56 3.94
N ILE A 38 10.02 0.94 2.68
CA ILE A 38 8.89 1.01 1.76
C ILE A 38 8.93 -0.22 0.88
N ARG A 39 7.85 -1.00 0.94
CA ARG A 39 7.70 -2.28 0.25
C ARG A 39 6.50 -2.22 -0.70
N ARG A 40 6.75 -2.50 -1.98
CA ARG A 40 5.74 -2.58 -3.04
C ARG A 40 5.39 -4.04 -3.34
N ILE A 41 4.11 -4.40 -3.22
CA ILE A 41 3.61 -5.78 -3.25
C ILE A 41 2.47 -5.91 -4.27
N LEU A 42 2.47 -7.03 -4.98
CA LEU A 42 1.33 -7.55 -5.73
C LEU A 42 0.74 -8.72 -4.94
N LEU A 43 -0.55 -8.65 -4.62
CA LEU A 43 -1.30 -9.76 -4.04
C LEU A 43 -2.30 -10.25 -5.07
N ARG A 44 -2.46 -11.55 -5.24
CA ARG A 44 -3.34 -12.15 -6.25
C ARG A 44 -4.45 -12.92 -5.55
N LEU A 45 -5.66 -12.86 -6.09
CA LEU A 45 -6.72 -13.77 -5.71
C LEU A 45 -6.59 -15.05 -6.55
N PRO A 46 -6.79 -16.24 -5.96
CA PRO A 46 -6.89 -17.47 -6.72
C PRO A 46 -8.11 -17.44 -7.67
N CYS A 47 -8.04 -18.14 -8.81
CA CYS A 47 -9.10 -18.13 -9.83
C CYS A 47 -10.49 -18.54 -9.31
N GLU A 48 -10.55 -19.40 -8.28
CA GLU A 48 -11.81 -19.80 -7.61
C GLU A 48 -12.46 -18.64 -6.85
N TYR A 49 -11.67 -17.65 -6.42
CA TYR A 49 -12.15 -16.44 -5.74
C TYR A 49 -12.57 -15.33 -6.72
N ASP A 50 -12.29 -15.44 -8.03
CA ASP A 50 -12.62 -14.38 -8.99
C ASP A 50 -14.14 -14.33 -9.32
N ASN A 51 -14.78 -15.50 -9.46
CA ASN A 51 -16.22 -15.58 -9.75
C ASN A 51 -17.11 -15.50 -8.52
N THR A 52 -16.57 -15.83 -7.34
CA THR A 52 -17.33 -15.99 -6.09
C THR A 52 -17.53 -14.66 -5.34
N PHE A 53 -16.71 -13.65 -5.66
CA PHE A 53 -16.62 -12.38 -4.90
C PHE A 53 -16.97 -11.14 -5.72
N ASN A 54 -17.84 -11.30 -6.73
CA ASN A 54 -18.52 -10.17 -7.38
C ASN A 54 -19.54 -9.46 -6.44
N SER A 55 -19.48 -9.76 -5.14
CA SER A 55 -20.35 -9.16 -4.13
C SER A 55 -19.67 -7.91 -3.56
N ARG A 56 -20.40 -6.80 -3.59
CA ARG A 56 -20.02 -5.45 -3.15
C ARG A 56 -19.73 -5.32 -1.65
N THR A 57 -19.47 -6.42 -0.95
CA THR A 57 -19.54 -6.53 0.51
C THR A 57 -18.23 -6.92 1.20
N THR A 58 -17.27 -7.53 0.49
CA THR A 58 -15.98 -7.93 1.07
C THR A 58 -14.86 -7.15 0.41
N TRP A 59 -14.07 -6.41 1.20
CA TRP A 59 -12.95 -5.59 0.72
C TRP A 59 -11.64 -6.26 1.14
N PHE A 60 -11.22 -7.28 0.38
CA PHE A 60 -10.03 -8.09 0.72
C PHE A 60 -8.77 -7.27 0.89
N GLY A 61 -8.64 -6.17 0.14
CA GLY A 61 -7.50 -5.29 0.32
C GLY A 61 -7.49 -4.66 1.71
N MET A 62 -8.66 -4.26 2.23
CA MET A 62 -8.76 -3.73 3.59
C MET A 62 -8.58 -4.81 4.63
N ASP A 63 -9.16 -5.99 4.44
CA ASP A 63 -8.96 -7.14 5.34
C ASP A 63 -7.46 -7.48 5.46
N PHE A 64 -6.70 -7.36 4.37
CA PHE A 64 -5.24 -7.50 4.39
C PHE A 64 -4.57 -6.43 5.26
N ILE A 65 -4.93 -5.14 5.09
CA ILE A 65 -4.35 -4.06 5.89
C ILE A 65 -4.69 -4.20 7.37
N GLU A 66 -5.92 -4.58 7.71
CA GLU A 66 -6.36 -4.83 9.08
C GLU A 66 -5.61 -6.02 9.69
N THR A 67 -5.44 -7.10 8.93
CA THR A 67 -4.70 -8.28 9.37
C THR A 67 -3.22 -7.97 9.57
N VAL A 68 -2.56 -7.26 8.64
CA VAL A 68 -1.18 -6.79 8.81
C VAL A 68 -1.05 -5.96 10.08
N SER A 69 -1.96 -5.01 10.30
CA SER A 69 -1.93 -4.15 11.48
C SER A 69 -2.09 -4.95 12.77
N ALA A 70 -3.01 -5.93 12.80
CA ALA A 70 -3.23 -6.81 13.94
C ALA A 70 -2.00 -7.68 14.24
N LEU A 71 -1.36 -8.27 13.21
CA LEU A 71 -0.14 -9.07 13.37
C LEU A 71 1.06 -8.25 13.85
N MET A 72 1.14 -6.98 13.46
CA MET A 72 2.16 -6.05 13.94
C MET A 72 1.87 -5.52 15.36
N ASN A 73 0.69 -5.79 15.92
CA ASN A 73 0.14 -5.08 17.08
C ASN A 73 0.21 -3.55 16.89
N ALA A 74 0.01 -3.11 15.65
CA ALA A 74 0.11 -1.73 15.20
C ALA A 74 -1.28 -1.11 15.17
N THR A 75 -1.40 0.17 15.54
CA THR A 75 -2.62 0.93 15.26
C THR A 75 -2.60 1.36 13.78
N PRO A 76 -3.54 0.89 12.92
CA PRO A 76 -3.58 1.30 11.52
C PRO A 76 -3.68 2.82 11.40
N GLY A 77 -2.82 3.44 10.59
CA GLY A 77 -2.84 4.90 10.49
C GLY A 77 -2.27 5.64 11.68
N ARG A 78 -1.47 4.98 12.52
CA ARG A 78 -0.51 5.62 13.42
C ARG A 78 0.85 4.95 13.30
N ASP A 79 0.87 3.62 13.34
CA ASP A 79 2.09 2.82 13.40
C ASP A 79 2.44 2.15 12.06
N LEU A 80 1.55 2.25 11.07
CA LEU A 80 1.73 1.72 9.70
C LEU A 80 1.18 2.73 8.67
N CYS A 81 2.03 3.23 7.77
CA CYS A 81 1.58 3.98 6.60
C CYS A 81 1.43 3.03 5.39
N TRP A 82 0.38 3.22 4.59
CA TRP A 82 0.09 2.31 3.49
C TRP A 82 -0.69 2.96 2.34
N LEU A 83 -0.54 2.38 1.15
CA LEU A 83 -1.38 2.62 -0.02
C LEU A 83 -1.90 1.28 -0.53
N LEU A 84 -3.14 1.26 -0.99
CA LEU A 84 -3.78 0.06 -1.48
C LEU A 84 -4.71 0.38 -2.63
N THR A 85 -4.72 -0.52 -3.61
CA THR A 85 -5.73 -0.51 -4.65
C THR A 85 -5.94 -1.90 -5.26
N ARG A 86 -7.15 -2.17 -5.74
CA ARG A 86 -7.42 -3.30 -6.64
C ARG A 86 -7.12 -2.96 -8.10
N HIS A 87 -6.60 -3.92 -8.86
CA HIS A 87 -6.37 -3.80 -10.31
C HIS A 87 -7.74 -3.81 -11.03
N PRO A 88 -7.98 -2.92 -12.01
CA PRO A 88 -9.30 -2.79 -12.64
C PRO A 88 -9.73 -3.98 -13.49
N GLU A 89 -8.77 -4.75 -14.02
CA GLU A 89 -9.02 -5.84 -14.98
C GLU A 89 -8.55 -7.22 -14.52
N LYS A 90 -7.80 -7.29 -13.42
CA LYS A 90 -7.14 -8.51 -12.98
C LYS A 90 -7.51 -8.77 -11.52
N PRO A 91 -7.54 -10.04 -11.08
CA PRO A 91 -7.77 -10.41 -9.69
C PRO A 91 -6.51 -10.13 -8.84
N GLU A 92 -6.02 -8.89 -8.87
CA GLU A 92 -4.76 -8.49 -8.23
C GLU A 92 -4.97 -7.22 -7.40
N TYR A 93 -4.32 -7.17 -6.25
CA TYR A 93 -4.16 -5.99 -5.42
C TYR A 93 -2.73 -5.51 -5.46
N HIS A 94 -2.64 -4.22 -5.29
CA HIS A 94 -1.48 -3.42 -5.46
C HIS A 94 -1.29 -2.68 -4.14
N VAL A 95 -0.28 -3.08 -3.36
CA VAL A 95 -0.10 -2.62 -1.99
C VAL A 95 1.27 -1.98 -1.83
N VAL A 96 1.32 -0.88 -1.10
CA VAL A 96 2.55 -0.30 -0.57
C VAL A 96 2.44 -0.27 0.94
N LEU A 97 3.42 -0.85 1.61
CA LEU A 97 3.57 -0.78 3.07
C LEU A 97 4.81 0.04 3.40
N CYS A 98 4.67 0.97 4.33
CA CYS A 98 5.78 1.70 4.94
C CYS A 98 5.90 1.20 6.39
N VAL A 99 6.93 0.38 6.65
CA VAL A 99 7.17 -0.22 7.96
C VAL A 99 8.49 0.29 8.52
N ARG A 100 8.53 0.60 9.82
CA ARG A 100 9.78 1.07 10.45
C ARG A 100 10.81 -0.07 10.44
N GLN A 101 11.99 0.21 9.89
CA GLN A 101 13.04 -0.79 9.72
C GLN A 101 13.51 -1.39 11.06
N GLU A 102 13.37 -0.66 12.17
CA GLU A 102 13.74 -1.13 13.51
C GLU A 102 12.88 -2.29 14.04
N TYR A 103 11.70 -2.53 13.46
CA TYR A 103 10.77 -3.58 13.90
C TYR A 103 10.63 -4.72 12.91
N PHE A 104 10.96 -4.49 11.64
CA PHE A 104 10.80 -5.48 10.58
C PHE A 104 12.01 -5.43 9.65
N ASP A 105 12.84 -6.45 9.72
CA ASP A 105 13.81 -6.72 8.67
C ASP A 105 13.12 -7.27 7.41
N GLY A 106 13.89 -7.51 6.34
CA GLY A 106 13.33 -8.00 5.07
C GLY A 106 12.57 -9.33 5.23
N PRO A 107 13.20 -10.39 5.80
CA PRO A 107 12.54 -11.67 6.06
C PRO A 107 11.33 -11.62 7.00
N GLU A 108 11.37 -10.80 8.06
CA GLU A 108 10.23 -10.62 8.96
C GLU A 108 9.05 -9.97 8.24
N LEU A 109 9.32 -8.98 7.39
CA LEU A 109 8.30 -8.35 6.56
C LEU A 109 7.70 -9.34 5.54
N ASP A 110 8.54 -10.20 4.95
CA ASP A 110 8.06 -11.26 4.02
C ASP A 110 7.09 -12.21 4.70
N ARG A 111 7.44 -12.69 5.91
CA ARG A 111 6.57 -13.55 6.71
C ARG A 111 5.28 -12.86 7.09
N LEU A 112 5.35 -11.62 7.59
CA LEU A 112 4.18 -10.82 7.95
C LEU A 112 3.20 -10.68 6.78
N ILE A 113 3.70 -10.37 5.58
CA ILE A 113 2.86 -10.22 4.38
C ILE A 113 2.23 -11.56 4.00
N LEU A 114 2.99 -12.65 4.03
CA LEU A 114 2.49 -13.98 3.69
C LEU A 114 1.45 -14.48 4.70
N ASP A 115 1.71 -14.31 6.00
CA ASP A 115 0.78 -14.68 7.07
C ASP A 115 -0.52 -13.88 6.96
N ALA A 116 -0.42 -12.57 6.72
CA ALA A 116 -1.60 -11.73 6.54
C ALA A 116 -2.42 -12.16 5.32
N TRP A 117 -1.77 -12.39 4.17
CA TRP A 117 -2.50 -12.79 2.96
C TRP A 117 -3.08 -14.20 3.06
N SER A 118 -2.38 -15.11 3.72
CA SER A 118 -2.86 -16.46 4.04
C SER A 118 -4.13 -16.42 4.89
N ASN A 119 -4.15 -15.59 5.94
CA ASN A 119 -5.30 -15.41 6.81
C ASN A 119 -6.52 -14.84 6.05
N VAL A 120 -6.30 -13.82 5.22
CA VAL A 120 -7.36 -13.20 4.41
C VAL A 120 -7.98 -14.21 3.44
N LEU A 121 -7.16 -15.09 2.85
CA LEU A 121 -7.62 -16.13 1.93
C LEU A 121 -8.11 -17.41 2.63
N GLY A 122 -7.96 -17.51 3.96
CA GLY A 122 -8.35 -18.69 4.72
C GLY A 122 -7.53 -19.95 4.39
N PHE A 123 -6.28 -19.80 3.96
CA PHE A 123 -5.40 -20.95 3.71
C PHE A 123 -4.98 -21.63 5.02
N ALA A 124 -4.70 -22.94 4.96
CA ALA A 124 -4.29 -23.70 6.13
C ALA A 124 -2.84 -23.39 6.55
N SER A 125 -2.04 -22.86 5.62
CA SER A 125 -0.66 -22.46 5.88
C SER A 125 -0.23 -21.23 5.06
N PRO A 126 0.74 -20.44 5.55
CA PRO A 126 1.34 -19.33 4.78
C PRO A 126 2.01 -19.78 3.48
N GLY A 127 2.51 -21.02 3.44
CA GLY A 127 3.14 -21.58 2.24
C GLY A 127 2.21 -21.70 1.04
N GLU A 128 0.91 -21.91 1.29
CA GLU A 128 -0.12 -21.93 0.24
C GLU A 128 -0.39 -20.54 -0.35
N ALA A 129 -0.13 -19.48 0.40
CA ALA A 129 -0.29 -18.09 -0.05
C ALA A 129 0.87 -17.60 -0.94
N ALA A 130 2.04 -18.26 -0.87
CA ALA A 130 3.25 -17.81 -1.55
C ALA A 130 3.10 -17.60 -3.07
N PRO A 131 2.40 -18.45 -3.85
CA PRO A 131 2.19 -18.22 -5.28
C PRO A 131 1.34 -16.99 -5.60
N TYR A 132 0.59 -16.51 -4.60
CA TYR A 132 -0.36 -15.41 -4.69
C TYR A 132 0.20 -14.09 -4.16
N GLN A 133 1.48 -14.04 -3.82
CA GLN A 133 2.17 -12.84 -3.38
C GLN A 133 3.44 -12.63 -4.20
N LYS A 134 3.72 -11.38 -4.58
CA LYS A 134 4.94 -11.03 -5.29
C LYS A 134 5.42 -9.63 -4.93
N GLN A 135 6.68 -9.51 -4.54
CA GLN A 135 7.35 -8.21 -4.49
C GLN A 135 7.61 -7.67 -5.90
N ILE A 136 7.22 -6.42 -6.16
CA ILE A 136 7.33 -5.81 -7.50
C ILE A 136 8.61 -4.99 -7.66
N ALA A 137 9.12 -4.42 -6.56
CA ALA A 137 10.32 -3.59 -6.55
C ALA A 137 11.11 -3.84 -5.27
N ARG A 138 12.43 -3.58 -5.30
CA ARG A 138 13.30 -3.66 -4.13
C ARG A 138 12.83 -2.70 -3.03
N ASP A 139 13.20 -3.05 -1.81
CA ASP A 139 12.93 -2.23 -0.63
C ASP A 139 13.70 -0.91 -0.73
N VAL A 140 13.02 0.17 -0.38
CA VAL A 140 13.59 1.51 -0.35
C VAL A 140 13.45 2.04 1.08
N VAL A 141 14.55 2.54 1.65
CA VAL A 141 14.50 3.19 2.97
C VAL A 141 14.28 4.67 2.75
N LEU A 142 13.20 5.20 3.33
CA LEU A 142 12.89 6.62 3.33
C LEU A 142 13.23 7.20 4.71
N ASP A 143 14.35 7.93 4.77
CA ASP A 143 14.84 8.56 5.99
C ASP A 143 15.15 10.04 5.75
N SER A 144 14.54 10.91 6.56
CA SER A 144 14.72 12.36 6.53
C SER A 144 16.15 12.80 6.84
N ARG A 145 16.97 11.91 7.40
CA ARG A 145 18.39 12.15 7.71
C ARG A 145 19.31 11.78 6.54
N SER A 146 18.80 11.07 5.53
CA SER A 146 19.58 10.69 4.35
C SER A 146 19.86 11.91 3.47
N ALA A 147 21.09 11.99 2.94
CA ALA A 147 21.45 13.01 1.96
C ALA A 147 20.60 12.88 0.67
N ASP A 148 20.21 11.65 0.33
CA ASP A 148 19.45 11.33 -0.89
C ASP A 148 17.94 11.33 -0.65
N CYS A 149 17.47 11.82 0.51
CA CYS A 149 16.06 11.74 0.92
C CYS A 149 15.10 12.32 -0.14
N GLU A 150 15.43 13.48 -0.69
CA GLU A 150 14.58 14.15 -1.68
C GLU A 150 14.52 13.37 -3.00
N GLU A 151 15.66 12.87 -3.48
CA GLU A 151 15.73 12.05 -4.70
C GLU A 151 14.94 10.75 -4.53
N ILE A 152 15.11 10.08 -3.39
CA ILE A 152 14.37 8.85 -3.05
C ILE A 152 12.86 9.14 -3.00
N PHE A 153 12.45 10.24 -2.37
CA PHE A 153 11.05 10.63 -2.27
C PHE A 153 10.42 10.85 -3.65
N GLN A 154 11.11 11.56 -4.54
CA GLN A 154 10.67 11.79 -5.92
C GLN A 154 10.61 10.48 -6.72
N ALA A 155 11.62 9.62 -6.58
CA ALA A 155 11.66 8.31 -7.23
C ALA A 155 10.48 7.42 -6.79
N LEU A 156 10.09 7.48 -5.51
CA LEU A 156 8.94 6.73 -4.98
C LEU A 156 7.61 7.24 -5.54
N ILE A 157 7.42 8.56 -5.63
CA ILE A 157 6.23 9.13 -6.29
C ILE A 157 6.14 8.58 -7.71
N TRP A 158 7.22 8.69 -8.49
CA TRP A 158 7.24 8.19 -9.86
C TRP A 158 6.97 6.68 -9.95
N ALA A 159 7.61 5.89 -9.07
CA ALA A 159 7.42 4.45 -8.98
C ALA A 159 5.99 4.05 -8.59
N PHE A 160 5.20 4.96 -8.02
CA PHE A 160 3.80 4.74 -7.66
C PHE A 160 2.80 5.30 -8.69
N SER A 161 3.26 5.88 -9.78
CA SER A 161 2.41 6.52 -10.81
C SER A 161 1.48 5.56 -11.53
N ASP A 162 1.92 4.33 -11.77
CA ASP A 162 1.11 3.32 -12.44
C ASP A 162 -0.09 2.85 -11.60
N PHE A 163 0.01 2.98 -10.27
CA PHE A 163 -1.09 2.75 -9.34
C PHE A 163 -2.14 3.86 -9.35
N ALA A 164 -1.76 5.07 -9.71
CA ALA A 164 -2.53 6.29 -9.46
C ALA A 164 -3.10 6.90 -10.75
N ARG A 165 -3.41 6.05 -11.74
CA ARG A 165 -4.05 6.42 -13.01
C ARG A 165 -5.53 6.81 -12.81
N ASP A 166 -6.12 7.48 -13.81
CA ASP A 166 -7.55 7.80 -13.80
C ASP A 166 -8.39 6.51 -13.81
N ARG A 167 -9.35 6.44 -12.88
CA ARG A 167 -10.24 5.28 -12.69
C ARG A 167 -11.72 5.64 -12.64
N ARG A 168 -12.10 6.83 -13.09
CA ARG A 168 -13.51 7.26 -13.13
C ARG A 168 -14.42 6.30 -13.91
N GLY A 169 -13.87 5.56 -14.88
CA GLY A 169 -14.58 4.55 -15.67
C GLY A 169 -14.60 3.13 -15.09
N VAL A 170 -13.90 2.85 -13.99
CA VAL A 170 -13.78 1.50 -13.41
C VAL A 170 -15.08 1.13 -12.70
N ARG A 171 -15.67 -0.04 -13.03
CA ARG A 171 -16.95 -0.50 -12.49
C ARG A 171 -16.84 -1.03 -11.06
N ASP A 172 -15.78 -1.78 -10.79
CA ASP A 172 -15.50 -2.36 -9.48
C ASP A 172 -15.25 -1.23 -8.46
N PRO A 173 -15.96 -1.21 -7.32
CA PRO A 173 -15.85 -0.13 -6.35
C PRO A 173 -14.48 -0.10 -5.66
N GLU A 174 -13.88 -1.25 -5.36
CA GLU A 174 -12.58 -1.33 -4.68
C GLU A 174 -11.43 -0.94 -5.62
N ALA A 175 -11.55 -1.26 -6.91
CA ALA A 175 -10.61 -0.83 -7.94
C ALA A 175 -10.82 0.64 -8.34
N ARG A 176 -12.02 1.20 -8.14
CA ARG A 176 -12.29 2.61 -8.44
C ARG A 176 -11.46 3.54 -7.58
N TYR A 177 -11.19 3.20 -6.32
CA TYR A 177 -10.50 4.07 -5.37
C TYR A 177 -9.02 3.70 -5.15
N LEU A 178 -8.19 4.71 -4.90
CA LEU A 178 -6.90 4.54 -4.23
C LEU A 178 -7.12 4.75 -2.73
N ALA A 179 -6.90 3.72 -1.91
CA ALA A 179 -6.98 3.77 -0.47
C ALA A 179 -5.60 4.06 0.15
N GLY A 180 -5.58 4.72 1.30
CA GLY A 180 -4.37 5.06 2.03
C GLY A 180 -4.65 6.02 3.19
N ASN A 181 -3.81 5.98 4.22
CA ASN A 181 -3.91 6.83 5.40
C ASN A 181 -2.97 8.06 5.30
N PRO A 182 -3.31 9.24 5.87
CA PRO A 182 -4.39 9.53 6.83
C PRO A 182 -5.76 9.79 6.19
N TRP A 183 -5.88 9.73 4.87
CA TRP A 183 -7.09 10.10 4.12
C TRP A 183 -8.21 9.02 4.13
N TYR A 184 -8.27 8.22 5.20
CA TYR A 184 -9.33 7.26 5.46
C TYR A 184 -9.99 7.64 6.80
N PRO A 185 -11.32 7.88 6.86
CA PRO A 185 -11.97 8.04 8.15
C PRO A 185 -11.80 6.75 8.93
N VAL A 186 -11.24 6.83 10.14
CA VAL A 186 -11.36 5.75 11.11
C VAL A 186 -12.86 5.48 11.24
N ALA A 187 -13.29 4.22 11.16
CA ALA A 187 -14.69 3.84 11.32
C ALA A 187 -15.27 4.53 12.56
N GLY A 188 -16.26 5.43 12.35
CA GLY A 188 -16.85 6.26 13.41
C GLY A 188 -16.85 7.78 13.18
N GLN A 189 -16.39 8.29 12.03
CA GLN A 189 -16.49 9.73 11.68
C GLN A 189 -17.24 10.00 10.37
N LEU A 190 -18.37 9.32 10.16
CA LEU A 190 -19.40 9.71 9.20
C LEU A 190 -20.68 10.08 9.95
#